data_AF-A0A956G3I7-F1
#
_entry.id   AF-A0A956G3I7-F1
#
_cell.length_a   1.000
_cell.length_b   1.000
_cell.length_c   1.000
_cell.angle_alpha   90.00
_cell.angle_beta   90.00
_cell.angle_gamma   90.00
#
_symmetry.space_group_name_H-M   'P 1'
#
loop_
_entity.id
_entity.type
_entity.pdbx_description
1 polymer ?
#
loop_
_entity_poly.entity_id
_entity_poly.type
_entity_poly.pdbx_seq_one_letter_code
_entity_poly.pdbx_strand_id
1 'polypeptide(L)'
;MHVTLVLTHRCNLACDYCYAGEHYKREMDDDTLQRAVALLVADAGASPGRARLGFFGGEPLLAEPLMRRAVSLARETVAPYGVELDISCTTNGSLVGPQQAAWLVENGVRVTVSIDGVREAHEVQRPCAGGRSSYDQCLEGLLNLLAAGGKPAAMMVVTPKTAAFLFRSVSWLWDLGVNSVHANVDVTASWSAEAREELGRELVAVGREQLARNLRGWPVSFDPFEVSLPDHKDADDSDPSAPRATRVVVATSGWLYSCAPMVGEDRDDGPEAKLRIGHVSDAPETIAAARPREGSSCGQGGACACAAYLETGDPTRGGPVGLWWGAVCRRIGFAIAAALDDQGVARPGDEQPRKRRRSRRGLVGLVAGVSTLLVGGGLYLQQLLAPKASCPNVKPTRPAVRGVTLGGVGRPDPEPPPAPGKMLMRPKPQKTPAAPKVAPDKPPKTKPKRQPARDMIDGKMG
;
A
#
# COMPACT_ATOMS: atom_id res chain seq x y z
N MET A 1 -4.86 11.43 -17.64
CA MET A 1 -3.67 10.52 -17.62
C MET A 1 -3.13 10.42 -16.21
N HIS A 2 -2.55 9.27 -15.82
CA HIS A 2 -1.88 9.06 -14.53
C HIS A 2 -0.37 8.87 -14.72
N VAL A 3 0.41 9.87 -14.31
CA VAL A 3 1.88 9.84 -14.36
C VAL A 3 2.42 9.67 -12.95
N THR A 4 3.16 8.60 -12.68
CA THR A 4 3.92 8.43 -11.44
C THR A 4 5.40 8.75 -11.69
N LEU A 5 5.98 9.66 -10.93
CA LEU A 5 7.39 10.04 -11.02
C LEU A 5 8.22 9.32 -9.95
N VAL A 6 9.28 8.64 -10.37
CA VAL A 6 10.38 8.22 -9.49
C VAL A 6 11.39 9.35 -9.46
N LEU A 7 11.32 10.20 -8.43
CA LEU A 7 12.19 11.38 -8.34
C LEU A 7 13.64 11.02 -8.00
N THR A 8 13.82 9.94 -7.24
CA THR A 8 15.14 9.48 -6.80
C THR A 8 15.14 7.98 -6.47
N HIS A 9 16.28 7.32 -6.67
CA HIS A 9 16.56 5.98 -6.15
C HIS A 9 17.14 6.00 -4.72
N ARG A 10 17.42 7.18 -4.17
CA ARG A 10 17.88 7.31 -2.77
C ARG A 10 16.74 6.95 -1.82
N CYS A 11 17.07 6.21 -0.77
CA CYS A 11 16.19 5.96 0.37
C CYS A 11 17.02 6.03 1.66
N ASN A 12 16.40 6.48 2.75
CA ASN A 12 17.01 6.50 4.08
C ASN A 12 16.67 5.25 4.92
N LEU A 13 15.85 4.34 4.38
CA LEU A 13 15.59 3.00 4.92
C LEU A 13 16.28 1.92 4.07
N ALA A 14 16.37 0.71 4.60
CA ALA A 14 16.90 -0.48 3.94
C ALA A 14 15.93 -1.65 4.14
N CYS A 15 14.74 -1.55 3.55
CA CYS A 15 13.67 -2.52 3.82
C CYS A 15 14.00 -3.89 3.19
N ASP A 16 13.81 -4.97 3.95
CA ASP A 16 14.19 -6.35 3.55
C ASP A 16 13.51 -6.82 2.25
N TYR A 17 12.26 -6.41 2.02
CA TYR A 17 11.44 -6.84 0.88
C TYR A 17 11.46 -5.84 -0.29
N CYS A 18 12.31 -4.82 -0.25
CA CYS A 18 12.26 -3.73 -1.22
C CYS A 18 12.62 -4.21 -2.63
N TYR A 19 11.67 -4.15 -3.56
CA TYR A 19 11.92 -4.50 -4.96
C TYR A 19 12.77 -3.47 -5.71
N ALA A 20 13.00 -2.28 -5.15
CA ALA A 20 13.77 -1.22 -5.82
C ALA A 20 15.28 -1.51 -5.85
N GLY A 21 15.73 -2.60 -5.22
CA GLY A 21 17.12 -3.05 -5.24
C GLY A 21 18.05 -2.08 -4.51
N GLU A 22 19.25 -1.89 -5.05
CA GLU A 22 20.23 -0.99 -4.47
C GLU A 22 19.77 0.48 -4.48
N HIS A 23 19.91 1.15 -3.32
CA HIS A 23 19.65 2.58 -3.19
C HIS A 23 20.91 3.38 -3.51
N TYR A 24 20.99 3.93 -4.72
CA TYR A 24 22.14 4.70 -5.17
C TYR A 24 21.77 6.16 -5.46
N LYS A 25 22.80 7.02 -5.54
CA LYS A 25 22.64 8.47 -5.72
C LYS A 25 22.31 8.80 -7.18
N ARG A 26 21.03 8.64 -7.54
CA ARG A 26 20.46 9.14 -8.79
C ARG A 26 19.17 9.89 -8.52
N GLU A 27 19.04 11.03 -9.17
CA GLU A 27 17.86 11.89 -9.13
C GLU A 27 17.45 12.20 -10.56
N MET A 28 16.16 12.36 -10.76
CA MET A 28 15.59 12.82 -12.03
C MET A 28 16.10 14.23 -12.31
N ASP A 29 16.56 14.48 -13.54
CA ASP A 29 16.98 15.81 -13.96
C ASP A 29 15.80 16.69 -14.37
N ASP A 30 16.10 17.97 -14.57
CA ASP A 30 15.10 19.00 -14.83
C ASP A 30 14.38 18.81 -16.17
N ASP A 31 15.11 18.37 -17.19
CA ASP A 31 14.61 18.14 -18.55
C ASP A 31 13.65 16.93 -18.58
N THR A 32 14.06 15.84 -17.94
CA THR A 32 13.24 14.64 -17.75
C THR A 32 11.97 14.98 -16.97
N LEU A 33 12.07 15.77 -15.89
CA LEU A 33 10.91 16.20 -15.13
C LEU A 33 9.93 16.99 -15.99
N GLN A 34 10.42 17.95 -16.79
CA GLN A 34 9.57 18.76 -17.66
C GLN A 34 8.82 17.91 -18.68
N ARG A 35 9.53 17.00 -19.37
CA ARG A 35 8.92 16.09 -20.34
C ARG A 35 7.92 15.14 -19.68
N ALA A 36 8.26 14.61 -18.49
CA ALA A 36 7.39 13.72 -17.73
C ALA A 36 6.08 14.39 -17.31
N VAL A 37 6.15 15.63 -16.84
CA VAL A 37 4.96 16.41 -16.44
C VAL A 37 4.11 16.77 -17.67
N ALA A 38 4.73 17.06 -18.83
CA ALA A 38 4.00 17.29 -20.08
C ALA A 38 3.14 16.09 -20.50
N LEU A 39 3.49 14.86 -20.09
CA LEU A 39 2.67 13.69 -20.34
C LEU A 39 1.27 13.80 -19.71
N LEU A 40 1.09 14.53 -18.60
CA LEU A 40 -0.22 14.65 -17.94
C LEU A 40 -1.34 15.11 -18.89
N VAL A 41 -0.99 15.88 -19.91
CA VAL A 41 -1.91 16.43 -20.91
C VAL A 41 -1.80 15.76 -22.29
N ALA A 42 -0.99 14.70 -22.44
CA ALA A 42 -0.79 14.00 -23.72
C ALA A 42 -2.11 13.45 -24.31
N ASP A 43 -3.07 13.08 -23.47
CA ASP A 43 -4.41 12.63 -23.88
C ASP A 43 -5.53 13.61 -23.47
N ALA A 44 -5.22 14.87 -23.14
CA ALA A 44 -6.21 15.82 -22.62
C ALA A 44 -7.37 16.08 -23.61
N GLY A 45 -7.17 15.83 -24.91
CA GLY A 45 -8.23 15.88 -25.92
C GLY A 45 -9.10 14.62 -26.02
N ALA A 46 -8.69 13.50 -25.41
CA ALA A 46 -9.37 12.21 -25.50
C ALA A 46 -10.14 11.83 -24.22
N SER A 47 -9.74 12.34 -23.05
CA SER A 47 -10.35 12.00 -21.77
C SER A 47 -10.77 13.28 -21.02
N PRO A 48 -12.07 13.49 -20.76
CA PRO A 48 -12.51 14.67 -20.03
C PRO A 48 -12.25 14.50 -18.52
N GLY A 49 -11.60 15.49 -17.92
CA GLY A 49 -11.85 15.87 -16.52
C GLY A 49 -10.67 15.80 -15.55
N ARG A 50 -9.77 14.80 -15.65
CA ARG A 50 -8.77 14.56 -14.57
C ARG A 50 -7.39 14.10 -15.02
N ALA A 51 -6.35 14.74 -14.46
CA ALA A 51 -4.95 14.34 -14.53
C ALA A 51 -4.50 13.89 -13.13
N ARG A 52 -3.68 12.84 -13.06
CA ARG A 52 -3.16 12.32 -11.78
C ARG A 52 -1.63 12.33 -11.81
N LEU A 53 -1.03 13.02 -10.85
CA LEU A 53 0.41 13.04 -10.62
C LEU A 53 0.71 12.25 -9.33
N GLY A 54 1.51 11.20 -9.44
CA GLY A 54 1.98 10.40 -8.31
C GLY A 54 3.48 10.60 -8.06
N PHE A 55 3.88 10.65 -6.80
CA PHE A 55 5.28 10.59 -6.39
C PHE A 55 5.59 9.26 -5.73
N PHE A 56 6.64 8.62 -6.22
CA PHE A 56 7.13 7.32 -5.76
C PHE A 56 8.67 7.28 -5.85
N GLY A 57 9.28 6.13 -5.60
CA GLY A 57 10.71 5.88 -5.78
C GLY A 57 11.32 5.22 -4.55
N GLY A 58 12.57 5.58 -4.23
CA GLY A 58 13.17 5.24 -2.95
C GLY A 58 12.46 5.97 -1.80
N GLU A 59 12.82 7.22 -1.55
CA GLU A 59 12.06 8.13 -0.69
C GLU A 59 11.90 9.49 -1.39
N PRO A 60 10.69 9.83 -1.90
CA PRO A 60 10.49 11.04 -2.69
C PRO A 60 10.77 12.33 -1.91
N LEU A 61 10.59 12.34 -0.57
CA LEU A 61 10.86 13.53 0.24
C LEU A 61 12.36 13.85 0.37
N LEU A 62 13.26 12.94 0.00
CA LEU A 62 14.69 13.28 -0.15
C LEU A 62 14.93 14.23 -1.34
N ALA A 63 14.01 14.25 -2.31
CA ALA A 63 14.01 15.14 -3.46
C ALA A 63 12.88 16.19 -3.35
N GLU A 64 12.58 16.66 -2.14
CA GLU A 64 11.50 17.63 -1.87
C GLU A 64 11.50 18.87 -2.79
N PRO A 65 12.63 19.53 -3.09
CA PRO A 65 12.65 20.66 -4.02
C PRO A 65 12.14 20.29 -5.42
N LEU A 66 12.52 19.10 -5.92
CA LEU A 66 12.08 18.60 -7.21
C LEU A 66 10.59 18.23 -7.20
N MET A 67 10.11 17.63 -6.11
CA MET A 67 8.69 17.33 -5.90
C MET A 67 7.84 18.62 -5.94
N ARG A 68 8.24 19.66 -5.21
CA ARG A 68 7.56 20.97 -5.20
C ARG A 68 7.52 21.60 -6.59
N ARG A 69 8.64 21.54 -7.33
CA ARG A 69 8.73 22.02 -8.71
C ARG A 69 7.77 21.24 -9.62
N ALA A 70 7.74 19.91 -9.51
CA ALA A 70 6.83 19.06 -10.27
C ALA A 70 5.37 19.42 -10.03
N VAL A 71 4.98 19.70 -8.78
CA VAL A 71 3.62 20.14 -8.42
C VAL A 71 3.29 21.48 -9.08
N SER A 72 4.18 22.48 -9.02
CA SER A 72 3.97 23.78 -9.67
C SER A 72 3.81 23.61 -11.18
N LEU A 73 4.76 22.91 -11.81
CA LEU A 73 4.76 22.68 -13.25
C LEU A 73 3.52 21.91 -13.71
N ALA A 74 3.07 20.92 -12.95
CA ALA A 74 1.87 20.15 -13.29
C ALA A 74 0.61 21.02 -13.25
N ARG A 75 0.48 21.90 -12.24
CA ARG A 75 -0.63 22.86 -12.16
C ARG A 75 -0.62 23.83 -13.34
N GLU A 76 0.55 24.35 -13.70
CA GLU A 76 0.72 25.22 -14.88
C GLU A 76 0.40 24.48 -16.18
N THR A 77 0.81 23.21 -16.30
CA THR A 77 0.62 22.38 -17.50
C THR A 77 -0.84 22.03 -17.75
N VAL A 78 -1.60 21.69 -16.70
CA VAL A 78 -3.01 21.26 -16.84
C VAL A 78 -4.00 22.42 -16.89
N ALA A 79 -3.64 23.60 -16.37
CA ALA A 79 -4.54 24.75 -16.26
C ALA A 79 -5.16 25.20 -17.62
N PRO A 80 -4.41 25.28 -18.73
CA PRO A 80 -4.98 25.66 -20.04
C PRO A 80 -6.03 24.69 -20.58
N TYR A 81 -6.05 23.45 -20.08
CA TYR A 81 -6.95 22.39 -20.53
C TYR A 81 -8.19 22.26 -19.65
N GLY A 82 -8.29 23.01 -18.54
CA GLY A 82 -9.43 22.92 -17.62
C GLY A 82 -9.55 21.55 -16.94
N VAL A 83 -8.42 20.84 -16.78
CA VAL A 83 -8.36 19.49 -16.20
C VAL A 83 -8.06 19.58 -14.70
N GLU A 84 -8.81 18.85 -13.88
CA GLU A 84 -8.52 18.74 -12.44
C GLU A 84 -7.25 17.93 -12.21
N LEU A 85 -6.40 18.37 -11.27
CA LEU A 85 -5.16 17.70 -10.93
C LEU A 85 -5.27 17.01 -9.57
N ASP A 86 -5.23 15.68 -9.57
CA ASP A 86 -5.03 14.90 -8.36
C ASP A 86 -3.54 14.65 -8.13
N ILE A 87 -3.08 14.89 -6.91
CA ILE A 87 -1.69 14.64 -6.54
C ILE A 87 -1.65 13.58 -5.45
N SER A 88 -0.75 12.62 -5.58
CA SER A 88 -0.51 11.59 -4.57
C SER A 88 0.98 11.40 -4.30
N CYS A 89 1.33 10.99 -3.09
CA CYS A 89 2.71 10.71 -2.69
C CYS A 89 2.74 9.46 -1.81
N THR A 90 3.59 8.49 -2.15
CA THR A 90 3.92 7.38 -1.25
C THR A 90 5.27 7.64 -0.62
N THR A 91 5.32 7.72 0.70
CA THR A 91 6.53 8.02 1.49
C THR A 91 6.69 6.98 2.60
N ASN A 92 7.91 6.76 3.07
CA ASN A 92 8.17 6.00 4.28
C ASN A 92 7.76 6.78 5.56
N GLY A 93 7.48 8.08 5.45
CA GLY A 93 6.99 8.91 6.56
C GLY A 93 8.08 9.47 7.49
N SER A 94 9.31 8.94 7.45
CA SER A 94 10.38 9.33 8.38
C SER A 94 10.86 10.77 8.25
N LEU A 95 10.57 11.42 7.11
CA LEU A 95 10.91 12.83 6.82
C LEU A 95 9.71 13.77 6.93
N VAL A 96 8.54 13.25 7.33
CA VAL A 96 7.30 14.05 7.42
C VAL A 96 7.27 14.79 8.76
N GLY A 97 8.03 15.89 8.84
CA GLY A 97 7.90 16.84 9.94
C GLY A 97 6.60 17.66 9.86
N PRO A 98 6.29 18.49 10.87
CA PRO A 98 5.09 19.32 10.88
C PRO A 98 4.98 20.27 9.68
N GLN A 99 6.10 20.85 9.21
CA GLN A 99 6.11 21.74 8.04
C GLN A 99 5.83 20.98 6.74
N GLN A 100 6.44 19.81 6.57
CA GLN A 100 6.19 18.93 5.42
C GLN A 100 4.73 18.45 5.40
N ALA A 101 4.20 18.03 6.56
CA ALA A 101 2.81 17.62 6.69
C ALA A 101 1.84 18.74 6.31
N ALA A 102 2.05 19.96 6.83
CA ALA A 102 1.26 21.14 6.48
C ALA A 102 1.30 21.40 4.97
N TRP A 103 2.49 21.42 4.36
CA TRP A 103 2.62 21.66 2.93
C TRP A 103 1.92 20.60 2.08
N LEU A 104 2.06 19.31 2.42
CA LEU A 104 1.40 18.21 1.71
C LEU A 104 -0.13 18.37 1.75
N VAL A 105 -0.69 18.67 2.93
CA VAL A 105 -2.14 18.86 3.12
C VAL A 105 -2.64 20.11 2.40
N GLU A 106 -1.97 21.26 2.57
CA GLU A 106 -2.33 22.54 1.92
C GLU A 106 -2.30 22.45 0.40
N ASN A 107 -1.43 21.61 -0.16
CA ASN A 107 -1.32 21.40 -1.61
C ASN A 107 -2.23 20.29 -2.13
N GLY A 108 -3.09 19.72 -1.28
CA GLY A 108 -4.04 18.67 -1.65
C GLY A 108 -3.38 17.34 -2.01
N VAL A 109 -2.17 17.09 -1.51
CA VAL A 109 -1.45 15.84 -1.79
C VAL A 109 -2.04 14.71 -0.96
N ARG A 110 -2.56 13.68 -1.62
CA ARG A 110 -2.98 12.43 -0.94
C ARG A 110 -1.74 11.64 -0.56
N VAL A 111 -1.55 11.41 0.73
CA VAL A 111 -0.34 10.76 1.25
C VAL A 111 -0.64 9.32 1.67
N THR A 112 0.19 8.40 1.19
CA THR A 112 0.25 7.02 1.67
C THR A 112 1.56 6.82 2.42
N VAL A 113 1.47 6.47 3.70
CA VAL A 113 2.64 6.25 4.56
C VAL A 113 2.95 4.76 4.64
N SER A 114 4.20 4.42 4.39
CA SER A 114 4.67 3.04 4.43
C SER A 114 4.95 2.61 5.88
N ILE A 115 3.95 2.01 6.54
CA ILE A 115 3.99 1.63 7.95
C ILE A 115 3.27 0.29 8.16
N ASP A 116 3.99 -0.70 8.70
CA ASP A 116 3.46 -2.07 8.85
C ASP A 116 2.58 -2.28 10.11
N GLY A 117 2.05 -1.20 10.67
CA GLY A 117 1.17 -1.21 11.85
C GLY A 117 1.90 -1.21 13.18
N VAL A 118 1.88 -2.32 13.92
CA VAL A 118 2.55 -2.38 15.23
C VAL A 118 4.06 -2.42 15.11
N ARG A 119 4.76 -1.98 16.16
CA ARG A 119 6.23 -1.86 16.19
C ARG A 119 6.92 -3.15 15.78
N GLU A 120 6.46 -4.27 16.31
CA GLU A 120 7.06 -5.59 16.11
C GLU A 120 7.03 -6.00 14.63
N ALA A 121 5.95 -5.69 13.92
CA ALA A 121 5.84 -5.96 12.49
C ALA A 121 6.70 -5.01 11.64
N HIS A 122 6.83 -3.75 12.06
CA HIS A 122 7.58 -2.74 11.31
C HIS A 122 9.11 -2.95 11.46
N GLU A 123 9.59 -3.16 12.68
CA GLU A 123 11.03 -3.21 12.98
C GLU A 123 11.73 -4.41 12.35
N VAL A 124 11.02 -5.53 12.14
CA VAL A 124 11.61 -6.72 11.51
C VAL A 124 11.76 -6.62 9.99
N GLN A 125 11.27 -5.54 9.37
CA GLN A 125 11.31 -5.39 7.90
C GLN A 125 11.80 -4.04 7.41
N ARG A 126 11.71 -2.98 8.23
CA ARG A 126 12.00 -1.60 7.82
C ARG A 126 13.07 -0.98 8.73
N PRO A 127 14.32 -1.45 8.71
CA PRO A 127 15.38 -0.71 9.38
C PRO A 127 15.72 0.57 8.60
N CYS A 128 16.20 1.59 9.30
CA CYS A 128 16.97 2.66 8.67
C CYS A 128 18.19 2.06 7.95
N ALA A 129 18.78 2.77 6.99
CA ALA A 129 19.99 2.30 6.30
C ALA A 129 21.17 1.95 7.24
N GLY A 130 21.19 2.50 8.46
CA GLY A 130 22.13 2.16 9.53
C GLY A 130 21.69 1.05 10.49
N GLY A 131 20.65 0.27 10.17
CA GLY A 131 20.16 -0.87 10.97
C GLY A 131 19.30 -0.53 12.18
N ARG A 132 19.18 0.75 12.55
CA ARG A 132 18.30 1.20 13.66
C ARG A 132 16.83 1.13 13.24
N SER A 133 15.94 0.97 14.23
CA SER A 133 14.49 1.07 14.01
C SER A 133 14.10 2.41 13.37
N SER A 134 13.25 2.37 12.35
CA SER A 134 12.60 3.55 11.77
C SER A 134 11.21 3.83 12.35
N TYR A 135 10.69 2.96 13.21
CA TYR A 135 9.29 2.95 13.60
C TYR A 135 8.82 4.30 14.16
N ASP A 136 9.57 4.86 15.10
CA ASP A 136 9.19 6.10 15.77
C ASP A 136 9.12 7.29 14.79
N GLN A 137 10.06 7.36 13.84
CA GLN A 137 10.09 8.42 12.83
C GLN A 137 8.92 8.28 11.84
N CYS A 138 8.66 7.06 11.37
CA CYS A 138 7.55 6.78 10.46
C CYS A 138 6.18 7.05 11.12
N LEU A 139 6.03 6.64 12.39
CA LEU A 139 4.81 6.87 13.17
C LEU A 139 4.61 8.37 13.45
N GLU A 140 5.66 9.09 13.84
CA GLU A 140 5.60 10.54 14.03
C GLU A 140 5.15 11.24 12.73
N GLY A 141 5.70 10.84 11.58
CA GLY A 141 5.28 11.36 10.28
C GLY A 141 3.79 11.12 9.96
N LEU A 142 3.29 9.92 10.23
CA LEU A 142 1.88 9.59 10.10
C LEU A 142 1.00 10.48 11.00
N LEU A 143 1.40 10.64 12.27
CA LEU A 143 0.66 11.45 13.24
C LEU A 143 0.70 12.95 12.87
N ASN A 144 1.81 13.45 12.32
CA ASN A 144 1.91 14.83 11.82
C ASN A 144 0.91 15.09 10.69
N LEU A 145 0.71 14.12 9.77
CA LEU A 145 -0.29 14.24 8.69
C LEU A 145 -1.72 14.29 9.23
N LEU A 146 -2.03 13.44 10.21
CA LEU A 146 -3.34 13.46 10.89
C LEU A 146 -3.56 14.78 11.64
N ALA A 147 -2.53 15.26 12.36
CA ALA A 147 -2.59 16.52 13.12
C ALA A 147 -2.74 17.75 12.20
N ALA A 148 -2.19 17.70 10.98
CA ALA A 148 -2.36 18.73 9.96
C ALA A 148 -3.75 18.70 9.29
N GLY A 149 -4.64 17.79 9.68
CA GLY A 149 -5.98 17.64 9.09
C GLY A 149 -6.01 16.79 7.81
N GLY A 150 -4.90 16.11 7.49
CA GLY A 150 -4.82 15.17 6.39
C GLY A 150 -5.58 13.88 6.69
N LYS A 151 -5.83 13.09 5.63
CA LYS A 151 -6.42 11.75 5.69
C LYS A 151 -5.46 10.74 5.05
N PRO A 152 -4.28 10.50 5.67
CA PRO A 152 -3.30 9.59 5.09
C PRO A 152 -3.86 8.17 5.04
N ALA A 153 -3.40 7.40 4.06
CA ALA A 153 -3.52 5.95 4.06
C ALA A 153 -2.25 5.31 4.63
N ALA A 154 -2.35 4.10 5.14
CA ALA A 154 -1.18 3.27 5.44
C ALA A 154 -0.95 2.24 4.33
N MET A 155 0.30 1.92 4.03
CA MET A 155 0.67 0.81 3.14
C MET A 155 1.68 -0.09 3.82
N MET A 156 1.37 -1.39 3.84
CA MET A 156 2.24 -2.41 4.41
C MET A 156 2.60 -3.50 3.40
N VAL A 157 3.71 -4.19 3.67
CA VAL A 157 4.04 -5.44 2.98
C VAL A 157 4.02 -6.58 3.99
N VAL A 158 3.21 -7.59 3.71
CA VAL A 158 3.06 -8.77 4.56
C VAL A 158 4.04 -9.82 4.08
N THR A 159 4.96 -10.21 4.96
CA THR A 159 5.93 -11.29 4.73
C THR A 159 5.65 -12.46 5.67
N PRO A 160 6.29 -13.63 5.49
CA PRO A 160 6.19 -14.70 6.48
C PRO A 160 6.57 -14.27 7.89
N LYS A 161 7.50 -13.31 8.05
CA LYS A 161 7.92 -12.77 9.36
C LYS A 161 6.83 -11.96 10.04
N THR A 162 5.88 -11.41 9.28
CA THR A 162 4.87 -10.46 9.78
C THR A 162 3.43 -10.90 9.64
N ALA A 163 3.20 -12.05 9.02
CA ALA A 163 1.88 -12.65 8.83
C ALA A 163 1.05 -12.66 10.12
N ALA A 164 1.62 -13.16 11.22
CA ALA A 164 0.98 -13.27 12.54
C ALA A 164 0.58 -11.93 13.18
N PHE A 165 1.07 -10.80 12.68
CA PHE A 165 0.76 -9.47 13.21
C PHE A 165 -0.32 -8.74 12.40
N LEU A 166 -0.75 -9.27 11.25
CA LEU A 166 -1.57 -8.52 10.30
C LEU A 166 -2.86 -7.97 10.91
N PHE A 167 -3.64 -8.79 11.62
CA PHE A 167 -4.89 -8.31 12.24
C PHE A 167 -4.62 -7.21 13.26
N ARG A 168 -3.66 -7.44 14.15
CA ARG A 168 -3.27 -6.47 15.18
C ARG A 168 -2.77 -5.16 14.55
N SER A 169 -1.97 -5.23 13.49
CA SER A 169 -1.44 -4.08 12.77
C SER A 169 -2.52 -3.26 12.09
N VAL A 170 -3.44 -3.90 11.37
CA VAL A 170 -4.54 -3.21 10.67
C VAL A 170 -5.50 -2.59 11.68
N SER A 171 -5.93 -3.34 12.71
CA SER A 171 -6.80 -2.80 13.76
C SER A 171 -6.16 -1.60 14.46
N TRP A 172 -4.87 -1.69 14.79
CA TRP A 172 -4.12 -0.60 15.42
C TRP A 172 -4.12 0.67 14.57
N LEU A 173 -3.91 0.55 13.26
CA LEU A 173 -3.94 1.70 12.35
C LEU A 173 -5.34 2.33 12.27
N TRP A 174 -6.39 1.53 12.23
CA TRP A 174 -7.76 2.04 12.30
C TRP A 174 -8.05 2.76 13.63
N ASP A 175 -7.52 2.24 14.76
CA ASP A 175 -7.66 2.89 16.07
C ASP A 175 -6.94 4.24 16.15
N LEU A 176 -5.86 4.42 15.38
CA LEU A 176 -5.16 5.70 15.23
C LEU A 176 -5.92 6.70 14.33
N GLY A 177 -6.99 6.28 13.66
CA GLY A 177 -7.76 7.12 12.73
C GLY A 177 -7.26 7.06 11.28
N VAL A 178 -6.46 6.06 10.91
CA VAL A 178 -6.06 5.81 9.53
C VAL A 178 -7.09 4.91 8.86
N ASN A 179 -8.11 5.48 8.23
CA ASN A 179 -9.27 4.72 7.77
C ASN A 179 -9.01 3.81 6.56
N SER A 180 -7.96 4.06 5.77
CA SER A 180 -7.59 3.24 4.61
C SER A 180 -6.25 2.56 4.83
N VAL A 181 -6.25 1.23 4.80
CA VAL A 181 -5.03 0.42 4.95
C VAL A 181 -4.85 -0.43 3.69
N HIS A 182 -3.72 -0.23 3.03
CA HIS A 182 -3.28 -0.98 1.86
C HIS A 182 -2.28 -2.04 2.29
N ALA A 183 -2.32 -3.21 1.65
CA ALA A 183 -1.34 -4.26 1.89
C ALA A 183 -1.01 -5.01 0.61
N ASN A 184 0.27 -5.33 0.44
CA ASN A 184 0.72 -6.30 -0.56
C ASN A 184 1.32 -7.51 0.15
N VAL A 185 1.15 -8.69 -0.43
CA VAL A 185 1.92 -9.87 -0.02
C VAL A 185 3.29 -9.80 -0.70
N ASP A 186 4.35 -10.14 0.04
CA ASP A 186 5.67 -10.35 -0.56
C ASP A 186 5.65 -11.64 -1.38
N VAL A 187 5.52 -11.48 -2.69
CA VAL A 187 5.51 -12.59 -3.66
C VAL A 187 6.90 -13.16 -3.94
N THR A 188 7.96 -12.49 -3.51
CA THR A 188 9.35 -12.94 -3.69
C THR A 188 9.80 -13.84 -2.52
N ALA A 189 9.12 -13.76 -1.39
CA ALA A 189 9.38 -14.59 -0.23
C ALA A 189 8.93 -16.04 -0.42
N SER A 190 9.61 -16.95 0.30
CA SER A 190 9.20 -18.35 0.41
C SER A 190 8.09 -18.53 1.44
N TRP A 191 6.89 -18.88 0.98
CA TRP A 191 5.72 -19.09 1.82
C TRP A 191 5.46 -20.58 2.09
N SER A 192 5.67 -21.03 3.33
CA SER A 192 5.30 -22.39 3.74
C SER A 192 3.77 -22.58 3.76
N ALA A 193 3.31 -23.81 3.92
CA ALA A 193 1.87 -24.09 4.09
C ALA A 193 1.35 -23.46 5.40
N GLU A 194 2.14 -23.56 6.47
CA GLU A 194 1.83 -23.04 7.80
C GLU A 194 1.75 -21.51 7.79
N ALA A 195 2.72 -20.83 7.15
CA ALA A 195 2.72 -19.37 7.03
C ALA A 195 1.51 -18.85 6.23
N ARG A 196 1.11 -19.57 5.16
CA ARG A 196 -0.11 -19.24 4.40
C ARG A 196 -1.39 -19.49 5.21
N GLU A 197 -1.42 -20.55 6.01
CA GLU A 197 -2.56 -20.82 6.88
C GLU A 197 -2.70 -19.75 7.97
N GLU A 198 -1.58 -19.34 8.58
CA GLU A 198 -1.52 -18.25 9.54
C GLU A 198 -2.00 -16.93 8.95
N LEU A 199 -1.44 -16.52 7.80
CA LEU A 199 -1.89 -15.33 7.08
C LEU A 199 -3.38 -15.42 6.70
N GLY A 200 -3.86 -16.59 6.30
CA GLY A 200 -5.28 -16.81 6.01
C GLY A 200 -6.18 -16.57 7.23
N ARG A 201 -5.78 -17.01 8.43
CA ARG A 201 -6.51 -16.74 9.68
C ARG A 201 -6.53 -15.25 10.01
N GLU A 202 -5.40 -14.58 9.84
CA GLU A 202 -5.27 -13.15 10.09
C GLU A 202 -6.10 -12.30 9.12
N LEU A 203 -6.10 -12.63 7.83
CA LEU A 203 -6.97 -11.98 6.83
C LEU A 203 -8.45 -12.14 7.17
N VAL A 204 -8.86 -13.32 7.63
CA VAL A 204 -10.23 -13.55 8.11
C VAL A 204 -10.56 -12.66 9.31
N ALA A 205 -9.63 -12.49 10.25
CA ALA A 205 -9.82 -11.60 11.38
C ALA A 205 -9.94 -10.13 10.95
N VAL A 206 -9.08 -9.65 10.04
CA VAL A 206 -9.19 -8.31 9.44
C VAL A 206 -10.56 -8.12 8.78
N GLY A 207 -11.03 -9.09 7.99
CA GLY A 207 -12.32 -8.99 7.31
C GLY A 207 -13.52 -8.93 8.26
N ARG A 208 -13.48 -9.69 9.36
CA ARG A 208 -14.51 -9.63 10.42
C ARG A 208 -14.53 -8.26 11.10
N GLU A 209 -13.36 -7.71 11.40
CA GLU A 209 -13.24 -6.41 12.05
C GLU A 209 -13.67 -5.27 11.13
N GLN A 210 -13.25 -5.30 9.85
CA GLN A 210 -13.71 -4.34 8.85
C GLN A 210 -15.24 -4.33 8.76
N LEU A 211 -15.85 -5.51 8.62
CA LEU A 211 -17.31 -5.63 8.56
C LEU A 211 -17.96 -5.08 9.83
N ALA A 212 -17.47 -5.45 11.00
CA ALA A 212 -18.02 -5.01 12.28
C ALA A 212 -17.94 -3.47 12.45
N ARG A 213 -16.80 -2.85 12.11
CA ARG A 213 -16.62 -1.39 12.17
C ARG A 213 -17.56 -0.67 11.19
N ASN A 214 -17.64 -1.13 9.94
CA ASN A 214 -18.53 -0.53 8.94
C ASN A 214 -20.01 -0.64 9.34
N LEU A 215 -20.46 -1.79 9.84
CA LEU A 215 -21.84 -1.96 10.35
C LEU A 215 -22.16 -1.06 11.55
N ARG A 216 -21.14 -0.64 12.32
CA ARG A 216 -21.27 0.32 13.43
C ARG A 216 -21.15 1.78 12.98
N GLY A 217 -21.01 2.05 11.68
CA GLY A 217 -20.85 3.39 11.15
C GLY A 217 -19.45 3.98 11.30
N TRP A 218 -18.43 3.12 11.48
CA TRP A 218 -17.02 3.51 11.46
C TRP A 218 -16.41 3.08 10.12
N PRO A 219 -16.42 3.95 9.09
CA PRO A 219 -16.02 3.56 7.75
C PRO A 219 -14.50 3.36 7.68
N VAL A 220 -14.11 2.12 7.45
CA VAL A 220 -12.71 1.70 7.28
C VAL A 220 -12.59 0.70 6.14
N SER A 221 -11.46 0.71 5.45
CA SER A 221 -11.16 -0.20 4.35
C SER A 221 -9.81 -0.89 4.53
N PHE A 222 -9.78 -2.16 4.14
CA PHE A 222 -8.56 -2.91 3.86
C PHE A 222 -8.51 -3.20 2.35
N ASP A 223 -7.66 -2.46 1.64
CA ASP A 223 -7.60 -2.39 0.18
C ASP A 223 -7.59 -3.75 -0.53
N PRO A 224 -6.87 -4.80 -0.05
CA PRO A 224 -6.90 -6.11 -0.70
C PRO A 224 -8.30 -6.72 -0.87
N PHE A 225 -9.23 -6.43 0.05
CA PHE A 225 -10.62 -6.88 -0.04
C PHE A 225 -11.42 -6.04 -1.03
N GLU A 226 -11.11 -4.75 -1.14
CA GLU A 226 -11.79 -3.82 -2.03
C GLU A 226 -11.37 -4.06 -3.49
N VAL A 227 -10.07 -4.03 -3.81
CA VAL A 227 -9.52 -4.19 -5.18
C VAL A 227 -9.96 -5.47 -5.88
N SER A 228 -10.39 -6.45 -5.10
CA SER A 228 -10.83 -7.74 -5.60
C SER A 228 -12.30 -7.76 -6.06
N LEU A 229 -13.06 -6.69 -5.77
CA LEU A 229 -14.48 -6.58 -6.12
C LEU A 229 -14.68 -6.06 -7.55
N PRO A 230 -15.68 -6.55 -8.31
CA PRO A 230 -15.97 -6.06 -9.66
C PRO A 230 -16.33 -4.57 -9.74
N ASP A 231 -16.85 -4.05 -8.63
CA ASP A 231 -17.27 -2.65 -8.48
C ASP A 231 -16.16 -1.78 -7.90
N HIS A 232 -14.99 -2.35 -7.56
CA HIS A 232 -13.80 -1.56 -7.25
C HIS A 232 -13.24 -1.02 -8.56
N LYS A 233 -13.91 0.03 -8.99
CA LYS A 233 -13.55 0.86 -10.10
C LYS A 233 -13.09 2.14 -9.46
N ASP A 234 -11.88 2.59 -9.79
CA ASP A 234 -11.62 4.02 -9.75
C ASP A 234 -12.81 4.69 -10.44
N ALA A 235 -13.41 5.72 -9.81
CA ALA A 235 -14.73 6.24 -10.16
C ALA A 235 -14.94 6.61 -11.66
N ASP A 236 -13.87 6.66 -12.47
CA ASP A 236 -13.87 6.86 -13.92
C ASP A 236 -14.23 5.62 -14.77
N ASP A 237 -14.16 4.39 -14.23
CA ASP A 237 -14.20 3.14 -15.04
C ASP A 237 -15.62 2.57 -15.27
N SER A 238 -16.66 3.39 -15.06
CA SER A 238 -18.07 2.98 -15.15
C SER A 238 -18.62 2.96 -16.58
N ASP A 239 -17.97 3.67 -17.52
CA ASP A 239 -18.33 3.72 -18.94
C ASP A 239 -17.34 2.89 -19.79
N PRO A 240 -17.75 1.73 -20.35
CA PRO A 240 -16.90 0.92 -21.24
C PRO A 240 -16.49 1.63 -22.55
N SER A 241 -17.16 2.74 -22.88
CA SER A 241 -16.88 3.56 -24.07
C SER A 241 -15.97 4.76 -23.80
N ALA A 242 -15.72 5.09 -22.52
CA ALA A 242 -14.76 6.11 -22.13
C ALA A 242 -13.32 5.58 -22.31
N PRO A 243 -12.37 6.40 -22.80
CA PRO A 243 -10.96 6.02 -22.83
C PRO A 243 -10.46 5.73 -21.41
N ARG A 244 -10.13 4.46 -21.15
CA ARG A 244 -9.60 4.01 -19.86
C ARG A 244 -8.37 4.83 -19.47
N ALA A 245 -8.25 5.17 -18.19
CA ALA A 245 -7.11 5.96 -17.74
C ALA A 245 -5.79 5.24 -18.05
N THR A 246 -4.89 5.98 -18.69
CA THR A 246 -3.56 5.52 -19.06
C THR A 246 -2.60 5.82 -17.92
N ARG A 247 -1.98 4.78 -17.35
CA ARG A 247 -0.96 4.90 -16.31
C ARG A 247 0.43 4.71 -16.89
N VAL A 248 1.36 5.57 -16.48
CA VAL A 248 2.78 5.43 -16.77
C VAL A 248 3.60 5.77 -15.53
N VAL A 249 4.71 5.07 -15.35
CA VAL A 249 5.74 5.39 -14.36
C VAL A 249 6.97 5.88 -15.10
N VAL A 250 7.49 7.03 -14.69
CA VAL A 250 8.70 7.63 -15.25
C VAL A 250 9.84 7.42 -14.26
N ALA A 251 10.85 6.66 -14.68
CA ALA A 251 12.04 6.41 -13.90
C ALA A 251 12.98 7.63 -13.90
N THR A 252 14.00 7.64 -13.04
CA THR A 252 14.96 8.76 -12.97
C THR A 252 15.74 8.97 -14.27
N SER A 253 15.90 7.91 -15.05
CA SER A 253 16.51 7.89 -16.38
C SER A 253 15.66 8.54 -17.48
N GLY A 254 14.36 8.72 -17.26
CA GLY A 254 13.40 9.06 -18.31
C GLY A 254 12.78 7.85 -19.02
N TRP A 255 13.20 6.62 -18.70
CA TRP A 255 12.52 5.42 -19.18
C TRP A 255 11.11 5.27 -18.58
N LEU A 256 10.18 4.77 -19.39
CA LEU A 256 8.78 4.59 -19.05
C LEU A 256 8.49 3.13 -18.72
N TYR A 257 7.70 2.91 -17.67
CA TYR A 257 7.26 1.59 -17.22
C TYR A 257 5.75 1.59 -16.94
N SER A 258 5.13 0.42 -16.97
CA SER A 258 3.68 0.28 -16.70
C SER A 258 3.32 0.38 -15.21
N CYS A 259 4.27 0.08 -14.31
CA CYS A 259 4.06 0.10 -12.86
C CYS A 259 5.38 0.30 -12.11
N ALA A 260 5.30 0.81 -10.86
CA ALA A 260 6.48 1.18 -10.07
C ALA A 260 7.42 0.01 -9.76
N PRO A 261 6.93 -1.22 -9.41
CA PRO A 261 7.83 -2.35 -9.19
C PRO A 261 8.58 -2.82 -10.41
N MET A 262 8.13 -2.46 -11.62
CA MET A 262 8.82 -2.81 -12.86
C MET A 262 9.96 -1.85 -13.20
N VAL A 263 10.14 -0.77 -12.44
CA VAL A 263 11.30 0.13 -12.60
C VAL A 263 12.58 -0.55 -12.10
N GLY A 264 12.48 -1.34 -11.03
CA GLY A 264 13.62 -1.97 -10.37
C GLY A 264 14.69 -0.94 -10.01
N GLU A 265 15.93 -1.24 -10.38
CA GLU A 265 17.08 -0.35 -10.20
C GLU A 265 17.26 0.67 -11.32
N ASP A 266 16.42 0.69 -12.37
CA ASP A 266 16.53 1.64 -13.51
C ASP A 266 17.90 1.62 -14.22
N ARG A 267 18.45 0.42 -14.41
CA ARG A 267 19.74 0.19 -15.09
C ARG A 267 19.55 -0.33 -16.51
N ASP A 268 20.44 0.05 -17.41
CA ASP A 268 20.43 -0.43 -18.81
C ASP A 268 20.84 -1.91 -18.93
N ASP A 269 21.67 -2.40 -18.01
CA ASP A 269 22.09 -3.80 -17.90
C ASP A 269 21.18 -4.63 -16.97
N GLY A 270 20.14 -4.01 -16.39
CA GLY A 270 19.23 -4.65 -15.44
C GLY A 270 18.15 -5.51 -16.11
N PRO A 271 17.59 -6.51 -15.39
CA PRO A 271 16.57 -7.40 -15.94
C PRO A 271 15.25 -6.68 -16.26
N GLU A 272 15.00 -5.51 -15.67
CA GLU A 272 13.84 -4.66 -15.93
C GLU A 272 13.96 -3.84 -17.21
N ALA A 273 15.15 -3.73 -17.83
CA ALA A 273 15.33 -2.94 -19.06
C ALA A 273 14.42 -3.44 -20.21
N LYS A 274 14.09 -4.74 -20.22
CA LYS A 274 13.15 -5.34 -21.19
C LYS A 274 11.67 -4.97 -20.96
N LEU A 275 11.34 -4.38 -19.81
CA LEU A 275 9.98 -3.99 -19.42
C LEU A 275 9.66 -2.53 -19.79
N ARG A 276 10.63 -1.81 -20.35
CA ARG A 276 10.47 -0.43 -20.81
C ARG A 276 9.41 -0.37 -21.90
N ILE A 277 8.51 0.61 -21.78
CA ILE A 277 7.42 0.84 -22.75
C ILE A 277 7.63 2.12 -23.57
N GLY A 278 8.77 2.80 -23.39
CA GLY A 278 9.14 4.03 -24.10
C GLY A 278 10.08 4.88 -23.25
N HIS A 279 10.40 6.08 -23.74
CA HIS A 279 11.18 7.12 -23.06
C HIS A 279 10.43 8.45 -23.07
N VAL A 280 10.65 9.33 -22.09
CA VAL A 280 10.05 10.69 -22.06
C VAL A 280 10.43 11.58 -23.26
N SER A 281 11.41 11.15 -24.06
CA SER A 281 11.86 11.86 -25.27
C SER A 281 11.11 11.39 -26.51
N ASP A 282 10.33 10.31 -26.41
CA ASP A 282 9.49 9.84 -27.50
C ASP A 282 8.33 10.81 -27.74
N ALA A 283 7.75 10.77 -28.95
CA ALA A 283 6.60 11.60 -29.26
C ALA A 283 5.42 11.26 -28.32
N PRO A 284 4.67 12.26 -27.81
CA PRO A 284 3.55 12.02 -26.90
C PRO A 284 2.52 11.03 -27.44
N GLU A 285 2.28 11.01 -28.75
CA GLU A 285 1.37 10.07 -29.41
C GLU A 285 1.92 8.63 -29.41
N THR A 286 3.23 8.47 -29.52
CA THR A 286 3.92 7.17 -29.43
C THR A 286 3.83 6.62 -28.01
N ILE A 287 4.15 7.46 -27.03
CA ILE A 287 3.94 7.14 -25.61
C ILE A 287 2.46 6.83 -25.40
N ALA A 288 1.56 7.55 -26.08
CA ALA A 288 0.15 7.35 -25.91
C ALA A 288 -0.34 5.98 -26.36
N ALA A 289 0.15 5.53 -27.52
CA ALA A 289 -0.24 4.29 -28.18
C ALA A 289 0.42 3.04 -27.59
N ALA A 290 1.64 3.14 -27.03
CA ALA A 290 2.38 2.01 -26.47
C ALA A 290 1.85 1.49 -25.11
N ARG A 291 0.85 2.18 -24.52
CA ARG A 291 0.44 1.94 -23.13
C ARG A 291 -0.51 0.75 -22.99
N PRO A 292 -0.27 -0.15 -22.03
CA PRO A 292 -1.30 -1.08 -21.59
C PRO A 292 -2.45 -0.28 -20.97
N ARG A 293 -3.67 -0.48 -21.48
CA ARG A 293 -4.89 0.11 -20.91
C ARG A 293 -5.13 -0.47 -19.51
N GLU A 294 -5.62 0.33 -18.58
CA GLU A 294 -6.01 -0.14 -17.25
C GLU A 294 -6.95 -1.37 -17.33
N GLY A 295 -6.72 -2.33 -16.44
CA GLY A 295 -7.58 -3.50 -16.27
C GLY A 295 -7.21 -4.78 -17.03
N SER A 296 -5.99 -4.95 -17.56
CA SER A 296 -5.57 -6.27 -18.07
C SER A 296 -5.16 -7.26 -16.97
N SER A 297 -4.92 -6.83 -15.73
CA SER A 297 -4.56 -7.74 -14.61
C SER A 297 -4.87 -7.27 -13.19
N CYS A 298 -5.00 -5.96 -12.90
CA CYS A 298 -5.47 -5.50 -11.58
C CYS A 298 -6.98 -5.74 -11.45
N GLY A 299 -7.41 -6.45 -10.41
CA GLY A 299 -8.82 -6.57 -10.02
C GLY A 299 -9.66 -7.66 -10.70
N GLN A 300 -9.22 -8.26 -11.82
CA GLN A 300 -9.98 -9.32 -12.50
C GLN A 300 -9.77 -10.74 -11.94
N GLY A 301 -9.02 -10.89 -10.83
CA GLY A 301 -8.85 -12.18 -10.15
C GLY A 301 -7.71 -13.03 -10.68
N GLY A 302 -6.99 -12.54 -11.69
CA GLY A 302 -5.60 -12.90 -11.96
C GLY A 302 -4.64 -12.09 -11.08
N ALA A 303 -3.40 -12.56 -10.95
CA ALA A 303 -2.34 -11.78 -10.31
C ALA A 303 -2.05 -10.52 -11.14
N CYS A 304 -1.80 -9.39 -10.47
CA CYS A 304 -1.34 -8.16 -11.13
C CYS A 304 -0.04 -8.43 -11.90
N ALA A 305 0.15 -7.80 -13.08
CA ALA A 305 1.34 -7.99 -13.92
C ALA A 305 2.66 -7.71 -13.18
N CYS A 306 2.71 -6.73 -12.26
CA CYS A 306 3.93 -6.46 -11.49
C CYS A 306 4.20 -7.57 -10.46
N ALA A 307 3.17 -8.07 -9.78
CA ALA A 307 3.30 -9.21 -8.88
C ALA A 307 3.68 -10.49 -9.63
N ALA A 308 3.09 -10.72 -10.80
CA ALA A 308 3.42 -11.83 -11.70
C ALA A 308 4.90 -11.78 -12.15
N TYR A 309 5.39 -10.59 -12.50
CA TYR A 309 6.80 -10.38 -12.85
C TYR A 309 7.73 -10.64 -11.66
N LEU A 310 7.46 -10.03 -10.50
CA LEU A 310 8.28 -10.20 -9.30
C LEU A 310 8.36 -11.67 -8.86
N GLU A 311 7.26 -12.43 -9.02
CA GLU A 311 7.19 -13.82 -8.60
C GLU A 311 7.78 -14.80 -9.64
N THR A 312 7.59 -14.54 -10.94
CA THR A 312 7.86 -15.53 -11.99
C THR A 312 8.85 -15.10 -13.06
N GLY A 313 9.29 -13.84 -13.04
CA GLY A 313 10.10 -13.20 -14.09
C GLY A 313 9.34 -12.85 -15.36
N ASP A 314 8.03 -13.15 -15.41
CA ASP A 314 7.15 -12.95 -16.57
C ASP A 314 5.86 -12.19 -16.14
N PRO A 315 5.63 -10.96 -16.62
CA PRO A 315 4.47 -10.15 -16.25
C PRO A 315 3.13 -10.72 -16.75
N THR A 316 3.15 -11.71 -17.65
CA THR A 316 1.94 -12.32 -18.22
C THR A 316 1.50 -13.58 -17.48
N ARG A 317 2.33 -14.11 -16.57
CA ARG A 317 2.10 -15.38 -15.90
C ARG A 317 2.00 -15.19 -14.38
N GLY A 318 0.79 -15.27 -13.86
CA GLY A 318 0.55 -15.19 -12.42
C GLY A 318 1.24 -16.30 -11.65
N GLY A 319 1.94 -15.94 -10.57
CA GLY A 319 2.59 -16.90 -9.69
C GLY A 319 1.67 -17.43 -8.57
N PRO A 320 2.02 -18.56 -7.95
CA PRO A 320 1.18 -19.24 -6.96
C PRO A 320 0.83 -18.40 -5.72
N VAL A 321 1.74 -17.58 -5.20
CA VAL A 321 1.53 -16.71 -4.04
C VAL A 321 0.57 -15.58 -4.40
N GLY A 322 0.83 -14.86 -5.50
CA GLY A 322 -0.05 -13.78 -5.96
C GLY A 322 -1.46 -14.26 -6.29
N LEU A 323 -1.59 -15.41 -6.95
CA LEU A 323 -2.89 -16.03 -7.25
C LEU A 323 -3.63 -16.46 -5.97
N TRP A 324 -2.93 -17.07 -5.02
CA TRP A 324 -3.51 -17.45 -3.73
C TRP A 324 -4.01 -16.23 -2.94
N TRP A 325 -3.18 -15.19 -2.81
CA TRP A 325 -3.52 -13.94 -2.13
C TRP A 325 -4.76 -13.29 -2.73
N GLY A 326 -4.78 -13.14 -4.06
CA GLY A 326 -5.92 -12.57 -4.77
C GLY A 326 -7.21 -13.38 -4.59
N ALA A 327 -7.12 -14.72 -4.59
CA ALA A 327 -8.28 -15.58 -4.38
C ALA A 327 -8.85 -15.47 -2.95
N VAL A 328 -7.99 -15.46 -1.94
CA VAL A 328 -8.40 -15.34 -0.52
C VAL A 328 -9.04 -13.97 -0.27
N CYS A 329 -8.36 -12.88 -0.67
CA CYS A 329 -8.84 -11.52 -0.45
C CYS A 329 -10.16 -11.26 -1.18
N ARG A 330 -10.30 -11.75 -2.42
CA ARG A 330 -11.55 -11.71 -3.18
C ARG A 330 -12.71 -12.36 -2.44
N ARG A 331 -12.50 -13.57 -1.94
CA ARG A 331 -13.56 -14.30 -1.22
C ARG A 331 -14.02 -13.56 0.02
N ILE A 332 -13.10 -12.97 0.78
CA ILE A 332 -13.41 -12.17 1.97
C ILE A 332 -14.13 -10.88 1.57
N GLY A 333 -13.61 -10.14 0.58
CA GLY A 333 -14.22 -8.92 0.07
C GLY A 333 -15.66 -9.11 -0.39
N PHE A 334 -15.95 -10.17 -1.16
CA PHE A 334 -17.31 -10.50 -1.57
C PHE A 334 -18.24 -10.77 -0.38
N ALA A 335 -17.74 -11.44 0.66
CA ALA A 335 -18.54 -11.70 1.86
C ALA A 335 -18.84 -10.41 2.64
N ILE A 336 -17.87 -9.50 2.75
CA ILE A 336 -18.07 -8.18 3.37
C ILE A 336 -19.09 -7.36 2.57
N ALA A 337 -18.90 -7.25 1.25
CA ALA A 337 -19.78 -6.49 0.37
C ALA A 337 -21.23 -6.97 0.44
N ALA A 338 -21.45 -8.28 0.34
CA ALA A 338 -22.79 -8.86 0.46
C ALA A 338 -23.44 -8.57 1.81
N ALA A 339 -22.68 -8.68 2.91
CA ALA A 339 -23.20 -8.40 4.25
C ALA A 339 -23.56 -6.92 4.47
N LEU A 340 -22.76 -6.00 3.92
CA LEU A 340 -23.06 -4.56 3.97
C LEU A 340 -24.29 -4.20 3.12
N ASP A 341 -24.39 -4.76 1.91
CA ASP A 341 -25.54 -4.57 1.02
C ASP A 341 -26.85 -5.07 1.67
N ASP A 342 -26.83 -6.24 2.31
CA ASP A 342 -27.99 -6.81 3.02
C ASP A 342 -28.48 -5.89 4.16
N GLN A 343 -27.57 -5.19 4.82
CA GLN A 343 -27.89 -4.23 5.88
C GLN A 343 -28.15 -2.81 5.36
N GLY A 344 -27.96 -2.56 4.06
CA GLY A 344 -28.10 -1.25 3.45
C GLY A 344 -27.05 -0.24 3.93
N VAL A 345 -25.88 -0.71 4.34
CA VAL A 345 -24.75 0.12 4.75
C VAL A 345 -23.88 0.39 3.53
N ALA A 346 -23.59 1.66 3.26
CA ALA A 346 -22.71 2.04 2.16
C ALA A 346 -21.27 1.57 2.42
N ARG A 347 -20.56 1.16 1.37
CA ARG A 347 -19.15 0.77 1.50
C ARG A 347 -18.27 2.02 1.53
N PRO A 348 -17.09 1.96 2.18
CA PRO A 348 -16.10 3.02 2.08
C PRO A 348 -15.79 3.35 0.61
N GLY A 349 -15.89 4.62 0.22
CA GLY A 349 -15.64 5.08 -1.16
C GLY A 349 -16.87 5.13 -2.07
N ASP A 350 -18.03 4.60 -1.67
CA ASP A 350 -19.28 4.85 -2.40
C ASP A 350 -19.74 6.30 -2.13
N GLU A 351 -19.64 7.21 -3.12
CA GLU A 351 -20.06 8.62 -2.99
C GLU A 351 -21.59 8.80 -2.82
N GLN A 352 -22.38 7.74 -3.04
CA GLN A 352 -23.83 7.77 -2.82
C GLN A 352 -24.34 6.43 -2.24
N PRO A 353 -25.28 6.44 -1.28
CA PRO A 353 -25.95 5.23 -0.83
C PRO A 353 -26.71 4.60 -2.01
N ARG A 354 -26.35 3.36 -2.37
CA ARG A 354 -27.03 2.60 -3.43
C ARG A 354 -28.52 2.53 -3.10
N LYS A 355 -29.37 3.12 -3.96
CA LYS A 355 -30.82 2.98 -3.86
C LYS A 355 -31.12 1.48 -3.80
N ARG A 356 -31.73 1.02 -2.69
CA ARG A 356 -32.21 -0.36 -2.53
C ARG A 356 -32.87 -0.79 -3.84
N ARG A 357 -32.26 -1.73 -4.57
CA ARG A 357 -32.98 -2.48 -5.60
C ARG A 357 -34.01 -3.33 -4.87
N ARG A 358 -35.17 -2.73 -4.56
CA ARG A 358 -36.37 -3.50 -4.24
C ARG A 358 -36.64 -4.35 -5.47
N SER A 359 -36.25 -5.62 -5.42
CA SER A 359 -36.77 -6.59 -6.37
C SER A 359 -38.29 -6.58 -6.21
N ARG A 360 -38.98 -6.00 -7.19
CA ARG A 360 -40.41 -6.22 -7.36
C ARG A 360 -40.58 -7.67 -7.78
N ARG A 361 -40.59 -8.59 -6.82
CA ARG A 361 -41.23 -9.90 -6.97
C ARG A 361 -42.38 -9.95 -5.97
N GLY A 362 -43.59 -9.78 -6.52
CA GLY A 362 -44.84 -10.35 -6.04
C GLY A 362 -45.22 -10.08 -4.59
N LEU A 363 -45.93 -8.98 -4.35
CA LEU A 363 -46.86 -8.88 -3.24
C LEU A 363 -48.15 -9.61 -3.63
N VAL A 364 -48.29 -10.91 -3.30
CA VAL A 364 -49.60 -11.56 -3.10
C VAL A 364 -49.43 -12.68 -2.07
N GLY A 365 -50.10 -12.54 -0.92
CA GLY A 365 -50.50 -13.64 -0.03
C GLY A 365 -49.51 -14.02 1.08
N LEU A 366 -49.61 -13.38 2.26
CA LEU A 366 -50.43 -13.87 3.38
C LEU A 366 -50.20 -12.98 4.60
N VAL A 367 -51.27 -12.32 5.05
CA VAL A 367 -51.37 -11.76 6.39
C VAL A 367 -51.79 -12.90 7.31
N ALA A 368 -50.88 -13.40 8.15
CA ALA A 368 -51.19 -14.06 9.42
C ALA A 368 -49.88 -14.34 10.19
N GLY A 369 -49.80 -13.89 11.44
CA GLY A 369 -48.80 -14.38 12.40
C GLY A 369 -47.76 -13.36 12.88
N VAL A 370 -48.20 -12.31 13.55
CA VAL A 370 -47.39 -11.73 14.63
C VAL A 370 -47.39 -12.75 15.78
N SER A 371 -46.19 -13.01 16.33
CA SER A 371 -45.92 -13.79 17.57
C SER A 371 -45.44 -15.25 17.37
N THR A 372 -44.17 -15.43 17.00
CA THR A 372 -43.30 -16.36 17.77
C THR A 372 -41.85 -15.89 17.72
N LEU A 373 -41.37 -15.50 18.90
CA LEU A 373 -39.98 -15.29 19.25
C LEU A 373 -39.15 -16.58 19.08
N LEU A 374 -37.87 -16.37 18.76
CA LEU A 374 -36.70 -17.16 19.18
C LEU A 374 -36.56 -18.59 18.63
N VAL A 375 -35.33 -18.90 18.21
CA VAL A 375 -34.83 -20.22 17.79
C VAL A 375 -35.20 -20.60 16.35
N GLY A 376 -34.30 -20.36 15.39
CA GLY A 376 -34.50 -20.86 14.03
C GLY A 376 -33.55 -20.38 12.92
N GLY A 377 -32.37 -19.85 13.25
CA GLY A 377 -31.36 -19.44 12.25
C GLY A 377 -30.37 -20.52 11.85
N GLY A 378 -30.76 -21.80 11.91
CA GLY A 378 -29.83 -22.95 11.85
C GLY A 378 -30.00 -23.92 10.68
N LEU A 379 -30.88 -23.66 9.71
CA LEU A 379 -31.30 -24.71 8.75
C LEU A 379 -31.27 -24.33 7.27
N TYR A 380 -30.48 -23.33 6.87
CA TYR A 380 -30.21 -23.03 5.45
C TYR A 380 -28.75 -23.26 5.03
N LEU A 381 -28.01 -24.12 5.75
CA LEU A 381 -26.61 -24.47 5.44
C LEU A 381 -26.29 -25.97 5.55
N GLN A 382 -27.29 -26.84 5.74
CA GLN A 382 -27.09 -28.29 5.83
C GLN A 382 -27.48 -29.09 4.57
N GLN A 383 -27.90 -28.44 3.49
CA GLN A 383 -28.27 -29.14 2.24
C GLN A 383 -27.19 -29.17 1.14
N LEU A 384 -25.96 -28.69 1.41
CA LEU A 384 -24.86 -28.75 0.43
C LEU A 384 -23.91 -29.96 0.60
N LEU A 385 -24.26 -30.96 1.41
CA LEU A 385 -23.35 -32.07 1.77
C LEU A 385 -23.92 -33.50 1.64
N ALA A 386 -24.99 -33.76 0.90
CA ALA A 386 -25.48 -35.13 0.70
C ALA A 386 -24.94 -35.77 -0.61
N PRO A 387 -24.26 -36.93 -0.58
CA PRO A 387 -23.78 -37.62 -1.77
C PRO A 387 -24.79 -38.68 -2.27
N LYS A 388 -25.02 -38.78 -3.58
CA LYS A 388 -25.31 -40.04 -4.31
C LYS A 388 -25.37 -39.85 -5.85
N ALA A 389 -24.57 -40.69 -6.54
CA ALA A 389 -24.70 -41.34 -7.88
C ALA A 389 -25.34 -40.56 -9.06
N SER A 390 -24.88 -40.57 -10.32
CA SER A 390 -23.94 -41.41 -11.11
C SER A 390 -23.87 -40.85 -12.55
N CYS A 391 -22.67 -40.71 -13.17
CA CYS A 391 -22.33 -40.92 -14.61
C CYS A 391 -20.92 -40.35 -15.00
N PRO A 392 -20.28 -40.80 -16.10
CA PRO A 392 -18.85 -41.13 -16.11
C PRO A 392 -17.88 -40.09 -16.75
N ASN A 393 -16.61 -40.22 -16.34
CA ASN A 393 -15.34 -39.84 -16.97
C ASN A 393 -15.13 -38.41 -17.49
N VAL A 394 -14.38 -37.58 -16.73
CA VAL A 394 -13.01 -37.09 -17.05
C VAL A 394 -12.36 -36.59 -15.74
N LYS A 395 -11.16 -37.07 -15.39
CA LYS A 395 -10.42 -36.69 -14.16
C LYS A 395 -9.69 -35.35 -14.33
N PRO A 396 -9.75 -34.47 -13.31
CA PRO A 396 -8.55 -33.77 -12.86
C PRO A 396 -8.35 -33.94 -11.34
N THR A 397 -7.13 -34.30 -10.95
CA THR A 397 -6.67 -34.48 -9.57
C THR A 397 -6.62 -33.14 -8.83
N ARG A 398 -7.49 -32.96 -7.82
CA ARG A 398 -7.45 -31.89 -6.81
C ARG A 398 -6.83 -32.43 -5.51
N PRO A 399 -5.94 -31.69 -4.81
CA PRO A 399 -5.80 -31.85 -3.38
C PRO A 399 -6.89 -31.01 -2.67
N ALA A 400 -7.55 -31.61 -1.69
CA ALA A 400 -8.60 -31.00 -0.89
C ALA A 400 -8.00 -30.04 0.17
N VAL A 401 -8.52 -28.81 0.25
CA VAL A 401 -8.29 -27.90 1.38
C VAL A 401 -9.65 -27.53 1.96
N ARG A 402 -9.80 -27.76 3.27
CA ARG A 402 -11.02 -27.60 4.08
C ARG A 402 -11.49 -26.13 4.09
N GLY A 403 -12.81 -25.93 4.06
CA GLY A 403 -13.44 -24.60 3.99
C GLY A 403 -13.39 -23.82 5.30
N VAL A 404 -13.23 -22.49 5.21
CA VAL A 404 -13.33 -21.54 6.33
C VAL A 404 -14.67 -20.79 6.23
N THR A 405 -15.41 -20.73 7.35
CA THR A 405 -16.64 -19.95 7.53
C THR A 405 -16.39 -18.73 8.41
N LEU A 406 -17.01 -17.59 8.08
CA LEU A 406 -17.13 -16.45 8.99
C LEU A 406 -18.33 -16.72 9.90
N GLY A 407 -18.10 -16.99 11.19
CA GLY A 407 -19.17 -17.19 12.16
C GLY A 407 -19.98 -15.91 12.38
N GLY A 408 -21.23 -16.06 12.83
CA GLY A 408 -22.12 -14.93 13.12
C GLY A 408 -21.56 -14.04 14.22
N VAL A 409 -21.42 -12.75 13.93
CA VAL A 409 -21.04 -11.72 14.91
C VAL A 409 -22.33 -11.29 15.62
N GLY A 410 -22.47 -11.63 16.90
CA GLY A 410 -23.57 -11.12 17.72
C GLY A 410 -23.51 -9.60 17.84
N ARG A 411 -24.67 -8.94 17.95
CA ARG A 411 -24.77 -7.50 18.27
C ARG A 411 -24.28 -7.28 19.71
N PRO A 412 -23.21 -6.52 19.96
CA PRO A 412 -22.99 -5.92 21.26
C PRO A 412 -23.66 -4.54 21.29
N ASP A 413 -24.07 -4.10 22.48
CA ASP A 413 -24.64 -2.78 22.71
C ASP A 413 -23.66 -1.66 22.27
N PRO A 414 -24.16 -0.54 21.74
CA PRO A 414 -23.31 0.52 21.23
C PRO A 414 -22.66 1.29 22.39
N GLU A 415 -21.39 1.03 22.67
CA GLU A 415 -20.57 2.01 23.37
C GLU A 415 -20.12 3.10 22.37
N PRO A 416 -20.25 4.39 22.73
CA PRO A 416 -19.81 5.48 21.87
C PRO A 416 -18.28 5.49 21.75
N PRO A 417 -17.75 5.96 20.60
CA PRO A 417 -16.31 6.05 20.40
C PRO A 417 -15.64 6.96 21.44
N PRO A 418 -14.39 6.69 21.84
CA PRO A 418 -13.62 7.63 22.64
C PRO A 418 -13.47 8.96 21.87
N ALA A 419 -13.72 10.07 22.58
CA ALA A 419 -13.63 11.41 21.99
C ALA A 419 -12.21 11.68 21.43
N PRO A 420 -12.08 12.22 20.20
CA PRO A 420 -10.79 12.67 19.70
C PRO A 420 -10.37 13.90 20.51
N GLY A 421 -9.30 13.79 21.31
CA GLY A 421 -8.78 14.93 22.06
C GLY A 421 -8.35 14.72 23.51
N LYS A 422 -8.12 13.48 23.97
CA LYS A 422 -7.18 13.29 25.08
C LYS A 422 -5.84 12.89 24.51
N MET A 423 -4.98 13.89 24.31
CA MET A 423 -3.54 13.69 24.21
C MET A 423 -3.16 12.62 25.23
N LEU A 424 -2.68 11.47 24.76
CA LEU A 424 -1.90 10.57 25.60
C LEU A 424 -0.71 11.40 26.06
N MET A 425 -0.83 11.95 27.28
CA MET A 425 0.28 12.52 28.01
C MET A 425 1.44 11.55 27.88
N ARG A 426 2.57 12.03 27.38
CA ARG A 426 3.84 11.30 27.32
C ARG A 426 3.96 10.42 28.57
N PRO A 427 4.23 9.10 28.46
CA PRO A 427 4.66 8.36 29.63
C PRO A 427 5.90 9.08 30.17
N LYS A 428 5.82 9.58 31.42
CA LYS A 428 7.01 10.09 32.12
C LYS A 428 8.08 9.00 32.04
N PRO A 429 9.34 9.34 31.73
CA PRO A 429 10.40 8.35 31.70
C PRO A 429 10.44 7.64 33.05
N GLN A 430 10.24 6.33 33.05
CA GLN A 430 10.48 5.51 34.22
C GLN A 430 11.95 5.70 34.58
N LYS A 431 12.20 6.14 35.83
CA LYS A 431 13.55 6.17 36.38
C LYS A 431 14.07 4.73 36.41
N THR A 432 15.03 4.41 35.55
CA THR A 432 15.88 3.25 35.71
C THR A 432 16.58 3.34 37.08
N PRO A 433 16.65 2.25 37.86
CA PRO A 433 17.47 2.24 39.06
C PRO A 433 18.92 2.49 38.65
N ALA A 434 19.59 3.39 39.37
CA ALA A 434 20.98 3.76 39.13
C ALA A 434 21.87 2.51 39.17
N ALA A 435 22.67 2.31 38.12
CA ALA A 435 23.78 1.37 38.14
C ALA A 435 24.77 1.77 39.25
N PRO A 436 25.38 0.80 39.97
CA PRO A 436 26.38 1.11 40.98
C PRO A 436 27.57 1.83 40.33
N LYS A 437 28.00 2.93 40.96
CA LYS A 437 29.15 3.73 40.54
C LYS A 437 30.42 2.86 40.55
N VAL A 438 30.94 2.53 39.37
CA VAL A 438 32.31 2.04 39.20
C VAL A 438 33.24 3.27 39.26
N ALA A 439 34.24 3.23 40.15
CA ALA A 439 35.24 4.27 40.30
C ALA A 439 36.09 4.39 39.01
N PRO A 440 36.56 5.58 38.63
CA PRO A 440 37.41 5.73 37.45
C PRO A 440 38.80 5.12 37.72
N ASP A 441 39.22 4.23 36.83
CA ASP A 441 40.58 3.70 36.78
C ASP A 441 41.59 4.84 36.56
N LYS A 442 42.62 4.89 37.42
CA LYS A 442 43.77 5.79 37.25
C LYS A 442 44.55 5.42 35.99
N PRO A 443 44.96 6.38 35.14
CA PRO A 443 45.87 6.10 34.04
C PRO A 443 47.25 5.69 34.59
N PRO A 444 47.94 4.74 33.94
CA PRO A 444 49.26 4.28 34.38
C PRO A 444 50.32 5.38 34.18
N LYS A 445 51.12 5.60 35.22
CA LYS A 445 52.27 6.52 35.21
C LYS A 445 53.33 6.05 34.21
N THR A 446 53.58 6.85 33.19
CA THR A 446 54.71 6.71 32.27
C THR A 446 56.01 7.15 32.97
N LYS A 447 57.04 6.29 32.96
CA LYS A 447 58.43 6.65 33.30
C LYS A 447 59.17 7.08 32.01
N PRO A 448 60.05 8.09 32.04
CA PRO A 448 60.72 8.58 30.85
C PRO A 448 61.85 7.63 30.42
N LYS A 449 61.84 7.22 29.14
CA LYS A 449 63.00 6.61 28.49
C LYS A 449 63.84 7.70 27.82
N ARG A 450 65.14 7.66 28.09
CA ARG A 450 66.20 8.53 27.57
C ARG A 450 66.28 8.47 26.03
N GLN A 451 66.44 9.63 25.39
CA GLN A 451 66.95 9.77 24.02
C GLN A 451 68.46 9.53 23.98
N PRO A 452 69.00 8.92 22.91
CA PRO A 452 70.31 9.24 22.37
C PRO A 452 70.18 10.18 21.16
N ALA A 453 71.31 10.85 20.89
CA ALA A 453 71.46 12.06 20.11
C ALA A 453 71.37 11.89 18.58
N ARG A 454 71.28 13.07 17.95
CA ARG A 454 71.32 13.41 16.52
C ARG A 454 72.49 12.76 15.78
N ASP A 455 72.28 12.51 14.48
CA ASP A 455 73.25 12.88 13.44
C ASP A 455 72.52 13.34 12.17
N MET A 456 73.00 14.45 11.63
CA MET A 456 72.65 15.08 10.35
C MET A 456 73.53 14.49 9.26
N ILE A 457 72.99 14.13 8.08
CA ILE A 457 73.72 14.21 6.80
C ILE A 457 72.74 14.60 5.68
N ASP A 458 73.25 15.48 4.83
CA ASP A 458 72.69 16.31 3.77
C ASP A 458 72.03 15.63 2.55
N GLY A 459 71.35 16.48 1.77
CA GLY A 459 70.61 16.16 0.55
C GLY A 459 71.45 15.71 -0.66
N LYS A 460 70.74 15.33 -1.72
CA LYS A 460 70.99 15.83 -3.09
C LYS A 460 69.84 15.46 -4.03
N MET A 461 69.64 16.38 -4.97
CA MET A 461 68.80 16.31 -6.17
C MET A 461 69.07 15.07 -7.03
N GLY A 462 68.06 14.70 -7.82
CA GLY A 462 68.11 13.75 -8.93
C GLY A 462 66.71 13.44 -9.43
#